data_AF-A0A2D7V6M3-F1
#
_entry.id   AF-A0A2D7V6M3-F1
#
_cell.length_a   1.000
_cell.length_b   1.000
_cell.length_c   1.000
_cell.angle_alpha   90.00
_cell.angle_beta   90.00
_cell.angle_gamma   90.00
#
_symmetry.space_group_name_H-M   'P 1'
#
loop_
_entity.id
_entity.type
_entity.pdbx_description
1 polymer ?
#
loop_
_entity_poly.entity_id
_entity_poly.type
_entity_poly.pdbx_seq_one_letter_code
_entity_poly.pdbx_strand_id
1 'polypeptide(L)'
;MKLKTKAWLVSQGMLVLTAVLIQLTFYREIKFGPLLGMEKRGYWEIISETEPEIPPFVSEKKLPPELYDARLPLSEEEIKAANLGAYRLSARQEEGLRMAFAGGWIVNLIYFFAYHILFAYFSRALVQARKRRGT
;
A
#
# COMPACT_ATOMS: atom_id res chain seq x y z
N MET A 1 29.16 3.61 16.13
CA MET A 1 27.80 4.19 16.06
C MET A 1 27.17 4.25 17.45
N LYS A 2 26.53 5.36 17.82
CA LYS A 2 25.86 5.54 19.13
C LYS A 2 24.69 4.55 19.27
N LEU A 3 24.37 4.13 20.49
CA LEU A 3 23.27 3.20 20.79
C LEU A 3 21.93 3.66 20.17
N LYS A 4 21.68 4.98 20.21
CA LYS A 4 20.57 5.64 19.51
C LYS A 4 20.47 5.20 18.04
N THR A 5 21.52 5.39 17.27
CA THR A 5 21.52 5.11 15.84
C THR A 5 21.32 3.63 15.55
N LYS A 6 21.89 2.74 16.37
CA LYS A 6 21.68 1.29 16.24
C LYS A 6 20.22 0.90 16.47
N ALA A 7 19.62 1.37 17.57
CA ALA A 7 18.22 1.07 17.89
C ALA A 7 17.25 1.66 16.85
N TRP A 8 17.53 2.87 16.38
CA TRP A 8 16.76 3.48 15.30
C TRP A 8 16.82 2.67 14.01
N LEU A 9 18.02 2.27 13.57
CA LEU A 9 18.18 1.47 12.35
C LEU A 9 17.48 0.12 12.41
N VAL A 10 17.53 -0.57 13.56
CA VAL A 10 16.80 -1.83 13.74
C VAL A 10 15.29 -1.61 13.63
N SER A 11 14.77 -0.56 14.27
CA SER A 11 13.35 -0.22 14.19
C SER A 11 12.92 0.15 12.77
N GLN A 12 13.69 0.99 12.07
CA GLN A 12 13.39 1.36 10.68
C GLN A 12 13.50 0.17 9.73
N GLY A 13 14.51 -0.69 9.91
CA GLY A 13 14.66 -1.92 9.14
C GLY A 13 13.45 -2.84 9.29
N MET A 14 12.92 -3.00 10.51
CA MET A 14 11.71 -3.78 10.74
C MET A 14 10.49 -3.18 10.03
N LEU A 15 10.29 -1.87 10.11
CA LEU A 15 9.15 -1.19 9.47
C LEU A 15 9.21 -1.31 7.94
N VAL A 16 10.39 -1.08 7.35
CA VAL A 16 10.58 -1.22 5.90
C VAL A 16 10.36 -2.67 5.47
N LEU A 17 10.90 -3.64 6.21
CA LEU A 17 10.70 -5.06 5.90
C LEU A 17 9.22 -5.43 5.94
N THR A 18 8.50 -5.03 6.99
CA THR A 18 7.05 -5.28 7.09
C THR A 18 6.28 -4.62 5.95
N ALA A 19 6.60 -3.37 5.60
CA ALA A 19 5.95 -2.69 4.47
C ALA A 19 6.19 -3.42 3.15
N VAL A 20 7.43 -3.87 2.89
CA VAL A 20 7.77 -4.66 1.70
C VAL A 20 7.01 -5.98 1.66
N LEU A 21 6.94 -6.71 2.78
CA LEU A 21 6.19 -7.98 2.84
C LEU A 21 4.70 -7.76 2.54
N ILE A 22 4.08 -6.74 3.13
CA ILE A 22 2.68 -6.40 2.87
C ILE A 22 2.45 -6.10 1.38
N GLN A 23 3.31 -5.27 0.78
CA GLN A 23 3.22 -4.91 -0.64
C GLN A 23 3.35 -6.14 -1.54
N LEU A 24 4.35 -7.00 -1.28
CA LEU A 24 4.55 -8.22 -2.05
C LEU A 24 3.38 -9.19 -1.92
N THR A 25 2.83 -9.37 -0.71
CA THR A 25 1.70 -10.26 -0.48
C THR A 25 0.46 -9.77 -1.23
N PHE A 26 0.07 -8.50 -1.07
CA PHE A 26 -1.11 -7.97 -1.77
C PHE A 26 -0.92 -7.97 -3.28
N TYR A 27 0.25 -7.55 -3.77
CA TYR A 27 0.51 -7.57 -5.19
C TYR A 27 0.42 -8.99 -5.75
N ARG A 28 0.93 -10.01 -5.06
CA ARG A 28 0.87 -11.42 -5.52
C ARG A 28 -0.55 -11.97 -5.63
N GLU A 29 -1.46 -11.50 -4.78
CA GLU A 29 -2.86 -11.93 -4.80
C GLU A 29 -3.63 -11.41 -6.02
N ILE A 30 -3.24 -10.26 -6.58
CA ILE A 30 -3.83 -9.73 -7.82
C ILE A 30 -3.56 -10.70 -8.97
N LYS A 31 -4.63 -11.14 -9.65
CA LYS A 31 -4.60 -12.09 -10.77
C LYS A 31 -4.79 -11.45 -12.14
N PHE A 32 -5.62 -10.42 -12.22
CA PHE A 32 -6.00 -9.74 -13.47
C PHE A 32 -5.92 -8.23 -13.28
N GLY A 33 -6.07 -7.48 -14.37
CA GLY A 33 -6.30 -6.04 -14.30
C GLY A 33 -7.73 -5.68 -13.91
N PRO A 34 -8.08 -4.39 -13.85
CA PRO A 34 -9.43 -3.93 -13.53
C PRO A 34 -10.40 -3.98 -14.73
N LEU A 35 -9.89 -4.20 -15.95
CA LEU A 35 -10.68 -4.29 -17.17
C LEU A 35 -10.82 -5.74 -17.63
N LEU A 36 -12.00 -6.12 -18.13
CA LEU A 36 -12.29 -7.45 -18.67
C LEU A 36 -11.24 -7.84 -19.71
N GLY A 37 -10.66 -9.04 -19.60
CA GLY A 37 -9.63 -9.53 -20.51
C GLY A 37 -8.25 -8.87 -20.37
N MET A 38 -8.07 -7.99 -19.38
CA MET A 38 -6.77 -7.38 -19.09
C MET A 38 -5.92 -8.29 -18.21
N GLU A 39 -4.65 -8.40 -18.58
CA GLU A 39 -3.65 -9.06 -17.74
C GLU A 39 -3.36 -8.25 -16.47
N LYS A 40 -2.70 -8.89 -15.52
CA LYS A 40 -2.23 -8.25 -14.30
C LYS A 40 -1.31 -7.07 -14.64
N ARG A 41 -1.65 -5.90 -14.08
CA ARG A 41 -0.89 -4.67 -14.26
C ARG A 41 0.44 -4.66 -13.52
N GLY A 42 1.39 -3.87 -14.02
CA GLY A 42 2.68 -3.68 -13.36
C GLY A 42 2.50 -3.00 -12.00
N TYR A 43 3.30 -3.42 -11.01
CA TYR A 43 3.25 -2.84 -9.66
C TYR A 43 3.31 -1.30 -9.67
N TRP A 44 4.26 -0.72 -10.41
CA TRP A 44 4.43 0.73 -10.44
C TRP A 44 3.28 1.44 -11.14
N GLU A 45 2.69 0.86 -12.18
CA GLU A 45 1.50 1.42 -12.85
C GLU A 45 0.30 1.48 -11.91
N ILE A 46 0.13 0.47 -11.07
CA ILE A 46 -0.92 0.43 -10.04
C ILE A 46 -0.68 1.54 -9.02
N ILE A 47 0.57 1.72 -8.56
CA ILE A 47 0.93 2.73 -7.56
C ILE A 47 0.84 4.15 -8.12
N SER A 48 1.20 4.37 -9.39
CA SER A 48 1.17 5.69 -10.03
C SER A 48 -0.21 6.08 -10.59
N GLU A 49 -1.23 5.23 -10.43
CA GLU A 49 -2.58 5.46 -10.96
C GLU A 49 -2.57 5.74 -12.47
N THR A 50 -1.67 5.10 -13.21
CA THR A 50 -1.67 5.20 -14.68
C THR A 50 -3.00 4.66 -15.20
N GLU A 51 -3.61 5.30 -16.20
CA GLU A 51 -4.85 4.79 -16.77
C GLU A 51 -4.57 3.47 -17.51
N PRO A 52 -5.32 2.38 -17.23
CA PRO A 52 -5.14 1.10 -17.91
C PRO A 52 -5.44 1.21 -19.41
N GLU A 53 -4.62 0.54 -20.22
CA GLU A 53 -4.88 0.41 -21.65
C GLU A 53 -6.14 -0.43 -21.88
N ILE A 54 -7.05 0.09 -22.71
CA ILE A 54 -8.29 -0.59 -23.05
C ILE A 54 -7.97 -1.79 -23.97
N PRO A 55 -8.40 -3.01 -23.61
CA PRO A 55 -8.14 -4.18 -24.43
C PRO A 55 -8.68 -4.06 -25.87
N PRO A 56 -7.97 -4.59 -26.89
CA PRO A 56 -8.36 -4.44 -28.30
C PRO A 56 -9.78 -4.92 -28.61
N PHE A 57 -10.23 -6.02 -27.98
CA PHE A 57 -11.55 -6.59 -28.22
C PHE A 57 -12.71 -5.63 -27.88
N VAL A 58 -12.50 -4.71 -26.94
CA VAL A 58 -13.48 -3.70 -26.55
C VAL A 58 -13.68 -2.70 -27.69
N SER A 59 -12.58 -2.26 -28.28
CA SER A 59 -12.58 -1.32 -29.41
C SER A 59 -13.19 -1.95 -30.66
N GLU A 60 -12.86 -3.22 -30.93
CA GLU A 60 -13.40 -3.97 -32.07
C GLU A 60 -14.91 -4.18 -31.99
N LYS A 61 -15.42 -4.50 -30.79
CA LYS A 61 -16.83 -4.79 -30.55
C LYS A 61 -17.67 -3.56 -30.17
N LYS A 62 -17.03 -2.39 -30.02
CA LYS A 62 -17.65 -1.15 -29.54
C LYS A 62 -18.48 -1.36 -28.27
N LEU A 63 -17.91 -2.09 -27.31
CA LEU A 63 -18.61 -2.39 -26.06
C LEU A 63 -18.75 -1.12 -25.21
N PRO A 64 -19.91 -0.92 -24.58
CA PRO A 64 -20.08 0.14 -23.60
C PRO A 64 -19.20 -0.12 -22.35
N PRO A 65 -18.72 0.93 -21.66
CA PRO A 65 -17.85 0.84 -20.48
C PRO A 65 -18.32 -0.12 -19.39
N GLU A 66 -19.63 -0.20 -19.16
CA GLU A 66 -20.26 -1.01 -18.13
C GLU A 66 -20.04 -2.52 -18.35
N LEU A 67 -19.71 -2.94 -19.58
CA LEU A 67 -19.48 -4.34 -19.93
C LEU A 67 -18.01 -4.77 -19.85
N TYR A 68 -17.08 -3.85 -19.62
CA TYR A 68 -15.66 -4.20 -19.53
C TYR A 68 -14.90 -3.50 -18.40
N ASP A 69 -15.37 -2.37 -17.87
CA ASP A 69 -14.70 -1.63 -16.79
C ASP A 69 -15.32 -1.94 -15.43
N ALA A 70 -14.61 -2.75 -14.63
CA ALA A 70 -15.09 -3.13 -13.31
C ALA A 70 -14.87 -2.07 -12.23
N ARG A 71 -14.30 -0.91 -12.56
CA ARG A 71 -14.11 0.23 -11.63
C ARG A 71 -15.39 1.05 -11.47
N LEU A 72 -16.27 1.02 -12.46
CA LEU A 72 -17.52 1.78 -12.47
C LEU A 72 -18.43 1.37 -11.30
N PRO A 73 -19.29 2.27 -10.79
CA PRO A 73 -20.21 1.96 -9.70
C PRO A 73 -21.40 1.11 -10.19
N LEU A 74 -21.13 -0.15 -10.55
CA LEU A 74 -22.11 -1.13 -11.01
C LEU A 74 -22.75 -1.86 -9.83
N SER A 75 -24.01 -2.26 -10.00
CA SER A 75 -24.70 -3.17 -9.10
C SER A 75 -24.15 -4.60 -9.21
N GLU A 76 -24.40 -5.42 -8.17
CA GLU A 76 -23.96 -6.82 -8.17
C GLU A 76 -24.58 -7.64 -9.31
N GLU A 77 -25.79 -7.31 -9.74
CA GLU A 77 -26.46 -7.96 -10.87
C GLU A 77 -25.75 -7.62 -12.19
N GLU A 78 -25.40 -6.35 -12.40
CA GLU A 78 -24.65 -5.91 -13.58
C GLU A 78 -23.25 -6.53 -13.64
N ILE A 79 -22.55 -6.58 -12.50
CA ILE A 79 -21.22 -7.21 -12.41
C ILE A 79 -21.29 -8.69 -12.78
N LYS A 80 -22.32 -9.41 -12.31
CA LYS A 80 -22.52 -10.82 -12.66
C LYS A 80 -22.89 -10.99 -14.13
N ALA A 81 -23.80 -10.17 -14.64
CA ALA A 81 -24.24 -10.21 -16.03
C ALA A 81 -23.08 -9.97 -17.02
N ALA A 82 -22.16 -9.06 -16.68
CA ALA A 82 -20.97 -8.75 -17.47
C ALA A 82 -19.75 -9.63 -17.15
N ASN A 83 -19.88 -10.60 -16.23
CA ASN A 83 -18.78 -11.46 -15.75
C ASN A 83 -17.54 -10.68 -15.23
N LEU A 84 -17.80 -9.55 -14.56
CA LEU A 84 -16.78 -8.63 -14.06
C LEU A 84 -16.30 -8.91 -12.64
N GLY A 85 -16.78 -9.97 -11.98
CA GLY A 85 -16.52 -10.24 -10.56
C GLY A 85 -15.02 -10.31 -10.19
N ALA A 86 -14.21 -11.03 -10.97
CA ALA A 86 -12.77 -11.13 -10.73
C ALA A 86 -12.02 -9.81 -11.00
N TYR A 87 -12.49 -9.03 -11.97
CA TYR A 87 -11.94 -7.73 -12.34
C TYR A 87 -12.30 -6.66 -11.30
N ARG A 88 -13.51 -6.73 -10.73
CA ARG A 88 -13.96 -5.90 -9.61
C ARG A 88 -13.11 -6.14 -8.37
N LEU A 89 -12.86 -7.42 -8.06
CA LEU A 89 -11.96 -7.78 -6.97
C LEU A 89 -10.55 -7.23 -7.22
N SER A 90 -10.03 -7.40 -8.44
CA SER A 90 -8.70 -6.90 -8.80
C SER A 90 -8.61 -5.37 -8.68
N ALA A 91 -9.63 -4.63 -9.14
CA ALA A 91 -9.70 -3.18 -8.98
C ALA A 91 -9.65 -2.74 -7.50
N ARG A 92 -10.38 -3.44 -6.62
CA ARG A 92 -10.33 -3.19 -5.16
C ARG A 92 -8.98 -3.55 -4.55
N GLN A 93 -8.35 -4.62 -5.02
CA GLN A 93 -7.01 -5.01 -4.55
C GLN A 93 -5.94 -4.00 -5.00
N GLU A 94 -6.04 -3.46 -6.21
CA GLU A 94 -5.17 -2.37 -6.69
C GLU A 94 -5.30 -1.11 -5.81
N GLU A 95 -6.53 -0.73 -5.48
CA GLU A 95 -6.80 0.36 -4.53
C GLU A 95 -6.22 0.07 -3.14
N GLY A 96 -6.43 -1.14 -2.63
CA GLY A 96 -5.85 -1.59 -1.36
C GLY A 96 -4.31 -1.55 -1.35
N LEU A 97 -3.67 -1.92 -2.45
CA LEU A 97 -2.22 -1.88 -2.62
C LEU A 97 -1.69 -0.44 -2.54
N ARG A 98 -2.37 0.50 -3.23
CA ARG A 98 -2.07 1.95 -3.15
C ARG A 98 -2.22 2.49 -1.74
N MET A 99 -3.34 2.16 -1.08
CA MET A 99 -3.60 2.58 0.29
C MET A 99 -2.55 2.05 1.27
N ALA A 100 -2.14 0.79 1.11
CA ALA A 100 -1.07 0.20 1.91
C ALA A 100 0.29 0.89 1.66
N PHE A 101 0.56 1.34 0.43
CA PHE A 101 1.80 2.04 0.09
C PHE A 101 1.84 3.42 0.74
N ALA A 102 0.77 4.20 0.60
CA ALA A 102 0.62 5.51 1.24
C ALA A 102 0.66 5.39 2.77
N GLY A 103 -0.07 4.41 3.33
CA GLY A 103 -0.07 4.11 4.75
C GLY A 103 1.33 3.77 5.29
N GLY A 104 2.11 3.00 4.53
CA GLY A 104 3.49 2.67 4.88
C GLY A 104 4.38 3.91 5.04
N TRP A 105 4.24 4.90 4.17
CA TRP A 105 4.95 6.18 4.30
C TRP A 105 4.51 6.98 5.53
N ILE A 106 3.19 7.10 5.75
CA ILE A 106 2.62 7.85 6.87
C ILE A 106 3.07 7.23 8.20
N VAL A 107 2.98 5.92 8.36
CA VAL A 107 3.40 5.21 9.58
C VAL A 107 4.89 5.39 9.83
N ASN A 108 5.73 5.29 8.80
CA ASN A 108 7.17 5.52 8.95
C ASN A 108 7.48 6.95 9.42
N LEU A 109 6.78 7.95 8.89
CA LEU A 109 6.94 9.34 9.29
C LEU A 109 6.56 9.55 10.76
N ILE A 110 5.42 8.99 11.20
CA ILE A 110 4.99 9.03 12.59
C ILE A 110 6.02 8.36 13.50
N TYR A 111 6.49 7.17 13.12
CA TYR A 111 7.51 6.43 13.89
C TYR A 111 8.82 7.20 13.99
N PHE A 112 9.24 7.88 12.92
CA PHE A 112 10.43 8.71 12.92
C PHE A 112 10.35 9.79 14.00
N PHE A 113 9.26 10.56 14.03
CA PHE A 113 9.10 11.63 15.04
C PHE A 113 8.94 11.07 16.45
N ALA A 114 8.11 10.04 16.62
CA ALA A 114 7.88 9.39 17.92
C ALA A 114 9.19 8.88 18.52
N TYR A 115 10.02 8.19 17.73
CA TYR A 115 11.32 7.70 18.17
C TYR A 115 12.22 8.83 18.68
N HIS A 116 12.32 9.93 17.93
CA HIS A 116 13.22 11.04 18.27
C HIS A 116 12.76 11.79 19.52
N ILE A 117 11.45 12.02 19.65
CA ILE A 117 10.85 12.69 20.82
C ILE A 117 11.05 11.83 22.07
N LEU A 118 10.68 10.55 22.01
CA LEU A 118 10.81 9.62 23.14
C LEU A 118 12.27 9.44 23.56
N PHE A 119 13.18 9.24 22.59
CA PHE A 119 14.60 9.10 22.89
C PHE A 119 15.17 10.34 23.60
N ALA A 120 14.81 11.54 23.13
CA ALA A 120 15.24 12.79 23.76
C ALA A 120 14.68 12.92 25.19
N TYR A 121 13.40 12.61 25.38
CA TYR A 121 12.74 12.64 26.69
C TYR A 121 13.42 11.68 27.68
N PHE A 122 13.53 10.39 27.34
CA PHE A 122 14.11 9.38 28.23
C PHE A 122 15.59 9.65 28.53
N SER A 123 16.35 10.13 27.54
CA SER A 123 17.76 10.49 27.76
C SER A 123 17.89 11.60 28.83
N ARG A 124 17.05 12.64 28.77
CA ARG A 124 17.04 13.72 29.77
C ARG A 124 16.61 13.20 31.14
N ALA A 125 15.57 12.38 31.19
CA ALA A 125 15.07 11.80 32.43
C ALA A 125 16.13 10.93 33.13
N LEU A 126 16.86 10.09 32.39
CA LEU A 126 17.94 9.27 32.91
C LEU A 126 19.11 10.08 33.47
N VAL A 127 19.51 11.16 32.78
CA VAL A 127 20.56 12.06 33.26
C VAL A 127 20.15 12.73 34.57
N GLN A 128 18.91 13.22 34.66
CA GLN A 128 18.38 13.82 35.89
C GLN A 128 18.28 12.80 37.04
N ALA A 129 17.81 11.58 36.77
CA ALA A 129 17.74 10.51 37.75
C ALA A 129 19.12 10.12 38.29
N ARG A 130 20.13 10.04 37.41
CA ARG A 130 21.51 9.77 37.81
C ARG A 130 22.08 10.90 38.68
N LYS A 131 21.79 12.16 38.34
CA LYS A 131 22.20 13.33 39.15
C LYS A 131 21.59 13.27 40.56
N ARG A 132 20.33 12.82 40.69
CA ARG A 132 19.64 12.68 41.99
C ARG A 132 20.11 11.50 42.85
N ARG A 133 20.69 10.45 42.26
CA ARG A 133 21.26 9.30 43.02
C ARG A 133 22.73 9.48 43.40
N GLY A 134 23.45 10.40 42.76
CA GLY A 134 24.86 10.69 43.02
C GLY A 134 25.09 11.80 44.06
N THR A 135 24.01 12.33 44.63
CA THR A 135 23.94 13.17 45.84
C THR A 135 23.30 12.37 46.94
#